data_AF-I2NLR7-F1
#
_entry.id   AF-I2NLR7-F1
#
_cell.length_a   1.000
_cell.length_b   1.000
_cell.length_c   1.000
_cell.angle_alpha   90.00
_cell.angle_beta   90.00
_cell.angle_gamma   90.00
#
_symmetry.space_group_name_H-M   'P 1'
#
loop_
_entity.id
_entity.type
_entity.pdbx_description
1 polymer ?
#
loop_
_entity_poly.entity_id
_entity_poly.type
_entity_poly.pdbx_seq_one_letter_code
_entity_poly.pdbx_strand_id
1 'polypeptide(L)'
;MTVTFNQDGFAETNGEIIVYCTDNQGIYSHSVTEYVSEGGSLSAGSYLDAPPQPKQGFVIVREDNSWQYQADHRGTYYSKETGEKVEHTELGELPENLTALAPLAEPCKWNGTAWVKDEAKIADNFTKTQTHLIANIDEHAAKIYSTWTRFESEYRERQAAAEAFKAANYEGECSRYITDFAQRARLDNKTATNLILTQAAGLEKLQMELANQRMRKYELTAPNLTLEQLQSIYDDIIKQMDNLMEAYQNG
;
A
#
# COMPACT_ATOMS: atom_id res chain seq x y z
N MET A 1 -34.87 48.88 36.91
CA MET A 1 -36.20 48.25 36.75
C MET A 1 -35.97 46.93 36.03
N THR A 2 -36.66 45.86 36.43
CA THR A 2 -36.56 44.55 35.77
C THR A 2 -37.49 44.55 34.57
N VAL A 3 -36.99 44.20 33.39
CA VAL A 3 -37.82 44.06 32.17
C VAL A 3 -38.79 42.90 32.36
N THR A 4 -40.09 43.13 32.16
CA THR A 4 -41.14 42.11 32.16
C THR A 4 -41.72 41.96 30.76
N PHE A 5 -42.21 40.76 30.43
CA PHE A 5 -42.82 40.47 29.12
C PHE A 5 -44.27 40.05 29.30
N ASN A 6 -45.15 40.49 28.40
CA ASN A 6 -46.55 40.07 28.38
C ASN A 6 -46.70 38.65 27.78
N GLN A 7 -47.93 38.15 27.73
CA GLN A 7 -48.25 36.81 27.21
C GLN A 7 -47.92 36.64 25.72
N ASP A 8 -47.83 37.75 24.97
CA ASP A 8 -47.50 37.78 23.55
C ASP A 8 -45.98 37.88 23.30
N GLY A 9 -45.16 37.98 24.36
CA GLY A 9 -43.69 38.04 24.27
C GLY A 9 -43.12 39.45 24.04
N PHE A 10 -43.90 40.51 24.27
CA PHE A 10 -43.44 41.90 24.18
C PHE A 10 -43.10 42.47 25.56
N ALA A 11 -42.02 43.26 25.62
CA ALA A 11 -41.56 43.92 26.83
C ALA A 11 -42.54 45.01 27.28
N GLU A 12 -42.91 45.00 28.57
CA GLU A 12 -43.81 46.00 29.18
C GLU A 12 -43.05 47.22 29.72
N THR A 13 -41.72 47.11 29.85
CA THR A 13 -40.85 48.20 30.30
C THR A 13 -39.51 48.13 29.56
N ASN A 14 -38.83 49.27 29.46
CA ASN A 14 -37.51 49.34 28.84
C ASN A 14 -36.38 49.04 29.86
N GLY A 15 -35.32 48.37 29.42
CA GLY A 15 -34.16 48.10 30.28
C GLY A 15 -33.14 47.12 29.71
N GLU A 16 -32.09 46.91 30.47
CA GLU A 16 -31.06 45.89 30.19
C GLU A 16 -31.48 44.54 30.79
N ILE A 17 -31.29 43.47 30.02
CA ILE A 17 -31.57 42.09 30.42
C ILE A 17 -30.48 41.14 29.92
N ILE A 18 -30.15 40.11 30.69
CA ILE A 18 -29.27 39.04 30.23
C ILE A 18 -30.11 38.04 29.45
N VAL A 19 -29.69 37.75 28.24
CA VAL A 19 -30.26 36.70 27.40
C VAL A 19 -29.23 35.61 27.14
N TYR A 20 -29.70 34.41 26.86
CA TYR A 20 -28.89 33.24 26.55
C TYR A 20 -29.11 32.86 25.10
N CYS A 21 -28.05 32.94 24.29
CA CYS A 21 -28.13 32.86 22.84
C CYS A 21 -27.70 31.49 22.34
N THR A 22 -28.38 30.98 21.31
CA THR A 22 -27.97 29.79 20.55
C THR A 22 -27.29 30.17 19.24
N ASP A 23 -26.50 29.25 18.70
CA ASP A 23 -26.11 29.29 17.29
C ASP A 23 -27.28 28.89 16.36
N ASN A 24 -26.98 28.75 15.06
CA ASN A 24 -27.96 28.35 14.05
C ASN A 24 -28.39 26.87 14.13
N GLN A 25 -27.70 26.05 14.93
CA GLN A 25 -28.04 24.66 15.21
C GLN A 25 -28.82 24.52 16.53
N GLY A 26 -29.11 25.63 17.22
CA GLY A 26 -29.80 25.62 18.51
C GLY A 26 -28.88 25.28 19.68
N ILE A 27 -27.55 25.21 19.48
CA ILE A 27 -26.58 24.95 20.54
C ILE A 27 -26.33 26.24 21.31
N TYR A 28 -26.39 26.18 22.64
CA TYR A 28 -26.04 27.31 23.49
C TYR A 28 -24.62 27.82 23.19
N SER A 29 -24.53 29.12 22.91
CA SER A 29 -23.28 29.78 22.50
C SER A 29 -22.71 30.64 23.62
N HIS A 30 -23.48 31.60 24.11
CA HIS A 30 -23.05 32.57 25.12
C HIS A 30 -24.25 33.28 25.75
N SER A 31 -24.00 34.03 26.83
CA SER A 31 -24.93 35.02 27.35
C SER A 31 -24.45 36.43 27.02
N VAL A 32 -25.39 37.34 26.85
CA VAL A 32 -25.13 38.76 26.55
C VAL A 32 -26.17 39.63 27.23
N THR A 33 -25.76 40.82 27.67
CA THR A 33 -26.70 41.84 28.14
C THR A 33 -27.22 42.62 26.94
N GLU A 34 -28.53 42.60 26.72
CA GLU A 34 -29.23 43.34 25.67
C GLU A 34 -30.12 44.42 26.26
N TYR A 35 -30.26 45.55 25.57
CA TYR A 35 -31.26 46.56 25.87
C TYR A 35 -32.54 46.27 25.09
N VAL A 36 -33.67 46.15 25.79
CA VAL A 36 -34.98 45.95 25.18
C VAL A 36 -35.83 47.19 25.48
N SER A 37 -36.42 47.77 24.43
CA SER A 37 -37.38 48.86 24.56
C SER A 37 -38.77 48.33 24.91
N GLU A 38 -39.58 49.14 25.59
CA GLU A 38 -41.01 48.86 25.77
C GLU A 38 -41.68 48.61 24.40
N GLY A 39 -42.48 47.54 24.31
CA GLY A 39 -43.09 47.03 23.09
C GLY A 39 -42.17 46.20 22.18
N GLY A 40 -40.88 46.03 22.51
CA GLY A 40 -39.93 45.19 21.78
C GLY A 40 -39.98 43.70 22.16
N SER A 41 -39.35 42.85 21.36
CA SER A 41 -39.16 41.41 21.64
C SER A 41 -37.69 41.04 21.72
N LEU A 42 -37.40 39.82 22.15
CA LEU A 42 -36.04 39.26 22.05
C LEU A 42 -35.64 38.98 20.61
N SER A 43 -34.33 38.98 20.37
CA SER A 43 -33.73 38.46 19.14
C SER A 43 -34.05 36.97 18.98
N ALA A 44 -34.18 36.50 17.73
CA ALA A 44 -34.35 35.09 17.46
C ALA A 44 -33.13 34.29 17.97
N GLY A 45 -33.38 33.17 18.65
CA GLY A 45 -32.33 32.37 19.29
C GLY A 45 -31.88 32.86 20.67
N SER A 46 -32.52 33.90 21.21
CA SER A 46 -32.27 34.40 22.57
C SER A 46 -33.36 33.94 23.54
N TYR A 47 -32.96 33.49 24.73
CA TYR A 47 -33.87 32.95 25.76
C TYR A 47 -33.64 33.62 27.12
N LEU A 48 -34.69 33.71 27.94
CA LEU A 48 -34.66 34.34 29.27
C LEU A 48 -34.24 33.38 30.37
N ASP A 49 -34.54 32.09 30.22
CA ASP A 49 -34.16 31.06 31.17
C ASP A 49 -32.70 30.64 30.94
N ALA A 50 -31.94 30.60 32.03
CA ALA A 50 -30.54 30.21 31.97
C ALA A 50 -30.38 28.74 31.55
N PRO A 51 -29.39 28.41 30.72
CA PRO A 51 -29.05 27.02 30.46
C PRO A 51 -28.53 26.36 31.74
N PRO A 52 -28.59 25.02 31.82
CA PRO A 52 -27.97 24.30 32.91
C PRO A 52 -26.44 24.44 32.88
N GLN A 53 -25.77 24.00 33.93
CA GLN A 53 -24.31 24.07 33.99
C GLN A 53 -23.65 23.16 32.94
N PRO A 54 -22.54 23.54 32.30
CA PRO A 54 -21.84 22.68 31.35
C PRO A 54 -21.51 21.31 31.95
N LYS A 55 -21.71 20.26 31.15
CA LYS A 55 -21.43 18.87 31.51
C LYS A 55 -20.43 18.28 30.52
N GLN A 56 -19.34 17.69 31.00
CA GLN A 56 -18.31 17.11 30.14
C GLN A 56 -18.91 16.05 29.20
N GLY A 57 -18.60 16.13 27.90
CA GLY A 57 -19.10 15.23 26.87
C GLY A 57 -20.51 15.53 26.36
N PHE A 58 -21.09 16.67 26.76
CA PHE A 58 -22.42 17.11 26.31
C PHE A 58 -22.38 18.55 25.84
N VAL A 59 -23.22 18.85 24.85
CA VAL A 59 -23.63 20.21 24.49
C VAL A 59 -25.01 20.50 25.04
N ILE A 60 -25.30 21.78 25.25
CA ILE A 60 -26.61 22.25 25.68
C ILE A 60 -27.33 22.74 24.43
N VAL A 61 -28.47 22.14 24.11
CA VAL A 61 -29.27 22.43 22.92
C VAL A 61 -30.64 22.95 23.35
N ARG A 62 -31.18 23.91 22.61
CA ARG A 62 -32.57 24.33 22.78
C ARG A 62 -33.50 23.41 21.99
N GLU A 63 -34.33 22.65 22.69
CA GLU A 63 -35.27 21.69 22.11
C GLU A 63 -36.59 21.73 22.88
N ASP A 64 -37.73 21.69 22.18
CA ASP A 64 -39.08 21.74 22.75
C ASP A 64 -39.29 22.85 23.80
N ASN A 65 -38.83 24.08 23.50
CA ASN A 65 -38.86 25.24 24.40
C ASN A 65 -38.10 25.06 25.73
N SER A 66 -37.13 24.15 25.78
CA SER A 66 -36.33 23.89 26.99
C SER A 66 -34.86 23.65 26.65
N TRP A 67 -33.98 23.82 27.64
CA TRP A 67 -32.58 23.44 27.53
C TRP A 67 -32.41 21.94 27.80
N GLN A 68 -31.81 21.22 26.85
CA GLN A 68 -31.53 19.80 26.94
C GLN A 68 -30.03 19.53 26.79
N TYR A 69 -29.55 18.47 27.41
CA TYR A 69 -28.21 17.96 27.13
C TYR A 69 -28.28 16.97 25.97
N GLN A 70 -27.44 17.17 24.96
CA GLN A 70 -27.18 16.16 23.93
C GLN A 70 -25.71 15.73 24.02
N ALA A 71 -25.45 14.43 23.90
CA ALA A 71 -24.08 13.92 23.90
C ALA A 71 -23.32 14.50 22.71
N ASP A 72 -22.06 14.86 22.93
CA ASP A 72 -21.20 15.40 21.88
C ASP A 72 -20.07 14.42 21.58
N HIS A 73 -20.35 13.50 20.66
CA HIS A 73 -19.39 12.52 20.14
C HIS A 73 -18.85 12.92 18.77
N ARG A 74 -18.91 14.19 18.40
CA ARG A 74 -18.36 14.64 17.11
C ARG A 74 -16.83 14.49 17.10
N GLY A 75 -16.29 14.06 15.97
CA GLY A 75 -14.85 13.87 15.77
C GLY A 75 -14.52 12.72 14.83
N THR A 76 -13.25 12.33 14.80
CA THR A 76 -12.75 11.24 13.95
C THR A 76 -12.88 9.89 14.63
N TYR A 77 -13.54 8.95 13.95
CA TYR A 77 -13.73 7.56 14.35
C TYR A 77 -13.31 6.61 13.24
N TYR A 78 -13.49 5.31 13.47
CA TYR A 78 -13.22 4.25 12.50
C TYR A 78 -14.46 3.38 12.29
N SER A 79 -14.73 3.01 11.05
CA SER A 79 -15.73 2.00 10.71
C SER A 79 -15.30 0.64 11.27
N LYS A 80 -16.15 -0.02 12.06
CA LYS A 80 -15.91 -1.38 12.57
C LYS A 80 -15.93 -2.43 11.45
N GLU A 81 -16.51 -2.11 10.30
CA GLU A 81 -16.59 -3.01 9.15
C GLU A 81 -15.32 -2.93 8.29
N THR A 82 -14.90 -1.72 7.93
CA THR A 82 -13.81 -1.50 6.96
C THR A 82 -12.49 -1.07 7.60
N GLY A 83 -12.53 -0.53 8.82
CA GLY A 83 -11.38 0.11 9.46
C GLY A 83 -11.08 1.52 8.93
N GLU A 84 -11.88 2.05 8.01
CA GLU A 84 -11.66 3.37 7.43
C GLU A 84 -11.98 4.49 8.43
N LYS A 85 -11.24 5.60 8.32
CA LYS A 85 -11.50 6.81 9.11
C LYS A 85 -12.81 7.46 8.67
N VAL A 86 -13.63 7.85 9.62
CA VAL A 86 -14.93 8.50 9.42
C VAL A 86 -14.99 9.74 10.32
N GLU A 87 -15.27 10.90 9.73
CA GLU A 87 -15.63 12.09 10.49
C GLU A 87 -17.10 12.03 10.88
N HIS A 88 -17.38 11.99 12.19
CA HIS A 88 -18.72 12.03 12.74
C HIS A 88 -19.05 13.47 13.17
N THR A 89 -20.12 14.03 12.64
CA THR A 89 -20.50 15.44 12.85
C THR A 89 -21.87 15.61 13.51
N GLU A 90 -22.57 14.52 13.80
CA GLU A 90 -23.90 14.56 14.41
C GLU A 90 -23.80 14.60 15.94
N LEU A 91 -24.81 15.20 16.57
CA LEU A 91 -24.97 15.17 18.03
C LEU A 91 -25.71 13.89 18.43
N GLY A 92 -25.48 13.45 19.67
CA GLY A 92 -26.11 12.27 20.25
C GLY A 92 -25.17 11.09 20.43
N GLU A 93 -25.77 9.90 20.50
CA GLU A 93 -25.03 8.66 20.70
C GLU A 93 -24.18 8.32 19.46
N LEU A 94 -22.97 7.83 19.69
CA LEU A 94 -22.10 7.41 18.60
C LEU A 94 -22.72 6.17 17.91
N PRO A 95 -22.85 6.16 16.57
CA PRO A 95 -23.36 5.01 15.84
C PRO A 95 -22.65 3.70 16.19
N GLU A 96 -23.42 2.61 16.32
CA GLU A 96 -22.87 1.30 16.72
C GLU A 96 -21.83 0.75 15.74
N ASN A 97 -21.82 1.18 14.48
CA ASN A 97 -20.83 0.80 13.48
C ASN A 97 -19.50 1.56 13.59
N LEU A 98 -19.38 2.53 14.50
CA LEU A 98 -18.17 3.33 14.71
C LEU A 98 -17.46 3.00 16.02
N THR A 99 -16.14 3.17 16.02
CA THR A 99 -15.26 3.00 17.19
C THR A 99 -14.18 4.06 17.23
N ALA A 100 -13.79 4.50 18.42
CA ALA A 100 -12.63 5.39 18.60
C ALA A 100 -11.30 4.62 18.49
N LEU A 101 -11.34 3.28 18.55
CA LEU A 101 -10.14 2.45 18.45
C LEU A 101 -9.69 2.37 16.99
N ALA A 102 -8.45 2.80 16.74
CA ALA A 102 -7.83 2.65 15.42
C ALA A 102 -7.59 1.16 15.08
N PRO A 103 -7.70 0.78 13.79
CA PRO A 103 -7.33 -0.56 13.34
C PRO A 103 -5.84 -0.82 13.58
N LEU A 104 -5.48 -2.10 13.62
CA LEU A 104 -4.08 -2.52 13.67
C LEU A 104 -3.38 -2.15 12.35
N ALA A 105 -2.05 -1.97 12.40
CA ALA A 105 -1.25 -1.73 11.20
C ALA A 105 -1.22 -2.94 10.24
N GLU A 106 -1.49 -4.13 10.76
CA GLU A 106 -1.59 -5.38 10.00
C GLU A 106 -3.05 -5.68 9.62
N PRO A 107 -3.31 -6.56 8.63
CA PRO A 107 -4.66 -7.00 8.32
C PRO A 107 -5.40 -7.46 9.58
N CYS A 108 -6.50 -6.79 9.89
CA CYS A 108 -7.28 -7.00 11.10
C CYS A 108 -8.79 -6.91 10.82
N LYS A 109 -9.57 -7.38 11.79
CA LYS A 109 -11.03 -7.34 11.79
C LYS A 109 -11.56 -7.00 13.18
N TRP A 110 -12.73 -6.39 13.23
CA TRP A 110 -13.41 -6.12 14.49
C TRP A 110 -14.01 -7.42 15.04
N ASN A 111 -13.73 -7.74 16.31
CA ASN A 111 -14.26 -8.94 16.97
C ASN A 111 -15.53 -8.67 17.82
N GLY A 112 -16.05 -7.45 17.79
CA GLY A 112 -17.13 -6.98 18.66
C GLY A 112 -16.66 -5.98 19.72
N THR A 113 -15.41 -6.08 20.19
CA THR A 113 -14.87 -5.23 21.27
C THR A 113 -13.56 -4.54 20.92
N ALA A 114 -12.74 -5.14 20.05
CA ALA A 114 -11.45 -4.61 19.63
C ALA A 114 -11.08 -5.11 18.22
N TRP A 115 -10.06 -4.46 17.64
CA TRP A 115 -9.41 -4.95 16.44
C TRP A 115 -8.51 -6.13 16.78
N VAL A 116 -8.69 -7.25 16.08
CA VAL A 116 -7.85 -8.45 16.20
C VAL A 116 -7.25 -8.79 14.84
N LYS A 117 -6.08 -9.42 14.83
CA LYS A 117 -5.43 -9.87 13.60
C LYS A 117 -6.36 -10.79 12.81
N ASP A 118 -6.42 -10.58 11.50
CA ASP A 118 -7.14 -11.47 10.61
C ASP A 118 -6.17 -12.49 10.03
N GLU A 119 -5.88 -13.53 10.82
CA GLU A 119 -4.90 -14.58 10.49
C GLU A 119 -5.15 -15.22 9.12
N ALA A 120 -6.42 -15.38 8.72
CA ALA A 120 -6.78 -15.90 7.41
C ALA A 120 -6.33 -14.98 6.27
N LYS A 121 -6.53 -13.67 6.41
CA LYS A 121 -6.13 -12.66 5.43
C LYS A 121 -4.61 -12.47 5.41
N ILE A 122 -3.96 -12.57 6.57
CA ILE A 122 -2.49 -12.55 6.68
C ILE A 122 -1.90 -13.75 5.94
N ALA A 123 -2.40 -14.96 6.20
CA ALA A 123 -1.95 -16.17 5.53
C ALA A 123 -2.21 -16.15 4.02
N ASP A 124 -3.39 -15.70 3.59
CA ASP A 124 -3.74 -15.56 2.16
C ASP A 124 -2.82 -14.56 1.44
N ASN A 125 -2.59 -13.38 2.05
CA ASN A 125 -1.65 -12.40 1.50
C ASN A 125 -0.23 -12.96 1.41
N PHE A 126 0.21 -13.72 2.42
CA PHE A 126 1.51 -14.39 2.41
C PHE A 126 1.62 -15.38 1.26
N THR A 127 0.65 -16.30 1.11
CA THR A 127 0.65 -17.30 0.04
C THR A 127 0.58 -16.66 -1.34
N LYS A 128 -0.22 -15.60 -1.52
CA LYS A 128 -0.30 -14.85 -2.78
C LYS A 128 1.04 -14.23 -3.14
N THR A 129 1.68 -13.53 -2.21
CA THR A 129 3.00 -12.94 -2.41
C THR A 129 4.04 -14.00 -2.73
N GLN A 130 4.13 -15.06 -1.93
CA GLN A 130 5.06 -16.18 -2.15
C GLN A 130 4.88 -16.78 -3.55
N THR A 131 3.64 -17.08 -3.95
CA THR A 131 3.33 -17.64 -5.27
C THR A 131 3.73 -16.69 -6.39
N HIS A 132 3.44 -15.40 -6.25
CA HIS A 132 3.77 -14.39 -7.24
C HIS A 132 5.30 -14.26 -7.43
N LEU A 133 6.06 -14.17 -6.34
CA LEU A 133 7.52 -14.06 -6.40
C LEU A 133 8.17 -15.30 -7.03
N ILE A 134 7.70 -16.51 -6.69
CA ILE A 134 8.18 -17.76 -7.30
C ILE A 134 7.94 -17.76 -8.81
N ALA A 135 6.74 -17.36 -9.25
CA ALA A 135 6.40 -17.29 -10.67
C ALA A 135 7.27 -16.26 -11.41
N ASN A 136 7.51 -15.09 -10.81
CA ASN A 136 8.35 -14.04 -11.39
C ASN A 136 9.81 -14.49 -11.56
N ILE A 137 10.36 -15.30 -10.65
CA ILE A 137 11.72 -15.87 -10.80
C ILE A 137 11.79 -16.78 -12.04
N ASP A 138 10.80 -17.66 -12.24
CA ASP A 138 10.75 -18.52 -13.43
C ASP A 138 10.59 -17.69 -14.72
N GLU A 139 9.71 -16.68 -14.70
CA GLU A 139 9.49 -15.80 -15.85
C GLU A 139 10.75 -15.00 -16.21
N HIS A 140 11.45 -14.45 -15.20
CA HIS A 140 12.68 -13.69 -15.39
C HIS A 140 13.79 -14.57 -15.99
N ALA A 141 14.00 -15.76 -15.42
CA ALA A 141 14.94 -16.72 -15.97
C ALA A 141 14.58 -17.12 -17.41
N ALA A 142 13.29 -17.34 -17.71
CA ALA A 142 12.83 -17.66 -19.07
C ALA A 142 13.13 -16.55 -20.07
N LYS A 143 12.97 -15.27 -19.68
CA LYS A 143 13.35 -14.12 -20.52
C LYS A 143 14.86 -14.11 -20.81
N ILE A 144 15.70 -14.35 -19.82
CA ILE A 144 17.16 -14.43 -20.01
C ILE A 144 17.51 -15.61 -20.94
N TYR A 145 16.96 -16.81 -20.68
CA TYR A 145 17.16 -17.97 -21.55
C TYR A 145 16.78 -17.66 -23.00
N SER A 146 15.62 -17.03 -23.24
CA SER A 146 15.18 -16.68 -24.59
C SER A 146 16.18 -15.79 -25.34
N THR A 147 16.93 -14.96 -24.62
CA THR A 147 17.97 -14.11 -25.20
C THR A 147 19.22 -14.91 -25.53
N TRP A 148 19.67 -15.76 -24.60
CA TRP A 148 20.87 -16.57 -24.74
C TRP A 148 20.74 -17.69 -25.78
N THR A 149 19.55 -18.26 -25.94
CA THR A 149 19.31 -19.42 -26.82
C THR A 149 18.70 -19.05 -28.18
N ARG A 150 18.56 -17.76 -28.50
CA ARG A 150 17.94 -17.30 -29.77
C ARG A 150 18.57 -17.87 -31.06
N PHE A 151 19.85 -18.27 -31.01
CA PHE A 151 20.58 -18.88 -32.13
C PHE A 151 21.21 -20.24 -31.74
N GLU A 152 20.58 -20.96 -30.82
CA GLU A 152 21.15 -22.19 -30.22
C GLU A 152 21.57 -23.24 -31.27
N SER A 153 20.77 -23.46 -32.31
CA SER A 153 21.10 -24.41 -33.38
C SER A 153 22.42 -24.06 -34.06
N GLU A 154 22.64 -22.78 -34.36
CA GLU A 154 23.89 -22.33 -34.99
C GLU A 154 25.08 -22.47 -34.04
N TYR A 155 24.90 -22.15 -32.75
CA TYR A 155 25.96 -22.31 -31.74
C TYR A 155 26.37 -23.76 -31.58
N ARG A 156 25.40 -24.69 -31.52
CA ARG A 156 25.67 -26.14 -31.42
C ARG A 156 26.45 -26.65 -32.62
N GLU A 157 26.07 -26.27 -33.84
CA GLU A 157 26.79 -26.68 -35.06
C GLU A 157 28.20 -26.10 -35.12
N ARG A 158 28.39 -24.83 -34.76
CA ARG A 158 29.71 -24.18 -34.68
C ARG A 158 30.61 -24.87 -33.64
N GLN A 159 30.07 -25.16 -32.46
CA GLN A 159 30.78 -25.86 -31.39
C GLN A 159 31.21 -27.27 -31.85
N ALA A 160 30.29 -28.07 -32.38
CA ALA A 160 30.59 -29.43 -32.84
C ALA A 160 31.68 -29.43 -33.95
N ALA A 161 31.60 -28.48 -34.89
CA ALA A 161 32.63 -28.32 -35.91
C ALA A 161 34.00 -27.96 -35.30
N ALA A 162 34.01 -27.05 -34.32
CA ALA A 162 35.23 -26.62 -33.64
C ALA A 162 35.85 -27.75 -32.80
N GLU A 163 35.03 -28.55 -32.12
CA GLU A 163 35.45 -29.74 -31.38
C GLU A 163 36.08 -30.79 -32.31
N ALA A 164 35.44 -31.07 -33.44
CA ALA A 164 35.95 -32.02 -34.43
C ALA A 164 37.30 -31.57 -35.01
N PHE A 165 37.43 -30.29 -35.39
CA PHE A 165 38.69 -29.77 -35.93
C PHE A 165 39.81 -29.76 -34.88
N LYS A 166 39.50 -29.43 -33.63
CA LYS A 166 40.45 -29.51 -32.51
C LYS A 166 40.86 -30.96 -32.21
N ALA A 167 39.93 -31.91 -32.24
CA ALA A 167 40.20 -33.34 -32.03
C ALA A 167 41.09 -33.94 -33.14
N ALA A 168 41.01 -33.39 -34.36
CA ALA A 168 41.91 -33.70 -35.46
C ALA A 168 43.26 -32.96 -35.39
N ASN A 169 43.64 -32.41 -34.23
CA ASN A 169 44.85 -31.61 -34.03
C ASN A 169 44.96 -30.40 -34.99
N TYR A 170 43.82 -29.84 -35.41
CA TYR A 170 43.72 -28.75 -36.39
C TYR A 170 44.24 -29.13 -37.79
N GLU A 171 44.19 -30.41 -38.13
CA GLU A 171 44.56 -30.94 -39.44
C GLU A 171 43.32 -31.35 -40.24
N GLY A 172 43.45 -31.42 -41.56
CA GLY A 172 42.35 -31.80 -42.47
C GLY A 172 41.46 -30.63 -42.89
N GLU A 173 40.32 -30.96 -43.51
CA GLU A 173 39.37 -29.97 -44.03
C GLU A 173 38.68 -29.23 -42.88
N CYS A 174 38.82 -27.91 -42.85
CA CYS A 174 38.21 -27.05 -41.83
C CYS A 174 36.78 -26.68 -42.22
N SER A 175 35.84 -26.85 -41.30
CA SER A 175 34.42 -26.54 -41.54
C SER A 175 34.22 -25.09 -41.95
N ARG A 176 33.28 -24.86 -42.89
CA ARG A 176 32.88 -23.52 -43.31
C ARG A 176 32.46 -22.61 -42.15
N TYR A 177 31.87 -23.18 -41.09
CA TYR A 177 31.52 -22.42 -39.88
C TYR A 177 32.72 -21.77 -39.21
N ILE A 178 33.88 -22.45 -39.20
CA ILE A 178 35.11 -21.94 -38.62
C ILE A 178 35.80 -21.00 -39.60
N THR A 179 35.89 -21.37 -40.89
CA THR A 179 36.60 -20.57 -41.89
C THR A 179 35.92 -19.23 -42.17
N ASP A 180 34.59 -19.22 -42.26
CA ASP A 180 33.82 -18.00 -42.50
C ASP A 180 33.92 -17.06 -41.28
N PHE A 181 33.89 -17.60 -40.06
CA PHE A 181 34.15 -16.82 -38.84
C PHE A 181 35.57 -16.28 -38.78
N ALA A 182 36.58 -17.13 -39.01
CA ALA A 182 38.00 -16.75 -39.04
C ALA A 182 38.24 -15.59 -40.01
N GLN A 183 37.71 -15.67 -41.23
CA GLN A 183 37.84 -14.61 -42.23
C GLN A 183 37.22 -13.29 -41.77
N ARG A 184 36.01 -13.32 -41.22
CA ARG A 184 35.30 -12.10 -40.77
C ARG A 184 35.93 -11.48 -39.52
N ALA A 185 36.41 -12.32 -38.61
CA ALA A 185 37.11 -11.89 -37.39
C ALA A 185 38.59 -11.54 -37.64
N ARG A 186 39.12 -11.79 -38.85
CA ARG A 186 40.54 -11.63 -39.22
C ARG A 186 41.48 -12.48 -38.33
N LEU A 187 41.06 -13.71 -38.07
CA LEU A 187 41.80 -14.71 -37.30
C LEU A 187 42.23 -15.86 -38.23
N ASP A 188 43.21 -16.66 -37.80
CA ASP A 188 43.46 -17.96 -38.40
C ASP A 188 42.43 -19.00 -37.89
N ASN A 189 42.27 -20.11 -38.63
CA ASN A 189 41.28 -21.14 -38.31
C ASN A 189 41.47 -21.75 -36.92
N LYS A 190 42.73 -21.90 -36.44
CA LYS A 190 43.01 -22.47 -35.12
C LYS A 190 42.62 -21.48 -34.02
N THR A 191 42.93 -20.20 -34.17
CA THR A 191 42.51 -19.16 -33.22
C THR A 191 40.99 -19.01 -33.20
N ALA A 192 40.34 -18.99 -34.37
CA ALA A 192 38.89 -18.94 -34.50
C ALA A 192 38.19 -20.14 -33.85
N THR A 193 38.73 -21.35 -34.05
CA THR A 193 38.26 -22.59 -33.40
C THR A 193 38.30 -22.47 -31.88
N ASN A 194 39.44 -22.04 -31.32
CA ASN A 194 39.57 -21.90 -29.88
C ASN A 194 38.63 -20.84 -29.32
N LEU A 195 38.43 -19.73 -30.02
CA LEU A 195 37.48 -18.69 -29.61
C LEU A 195 36.04 -19.20 -29.59
N ILE A 196 35.61 -19.96 -30.61
CA ILE A 196 34.28 -20.62 -30.63
C ILE A 196 34.11 -21.52 -29.40
N LEU A 197 35.11 -22.34 -29.08
CA LEU A 197 35.05 -23.24 -27.93
C LEU A 197 35.03 -22.49 -26.59
N THR A 198 35.82 -21.42 -26.46
CA THR A 198 35.81 -20.56 -25.26
C THR A 198 34.46 -19.88 -25.07
N GLN A 199 33.86 -19.35 -26.14
CA GLN A 199 32.53 -18.75 -26.10
C GLN A 199 31.45 -19.77 -25.74
N ALA A 200 31.51 -20.97 -26.32
CA ALA A 200 30.58 -22.06 -26.00
C ALA A 200 30.66 -22.46 -24.52
N ALA A 201 31.87 -22.70 -24.01
CA ALA A 201 32.08 -23.04 -22.60
C ALA A 201 31.66 -21.91 -21.65
N GLY A 202 31.88 -20.65 -22.04
CA GLY A 202 31.41 -19.48 -21.28
C GLY A 202 29.88 -19.42 -21.19
N LEU A 203 29.19 -19.63 -22.32
CA LEU A 203 27.73 -19.66 -22.36
C LEU A 203 27.16 -20.83 -21.56
N GLU A 204 27.73 -22.03 -21.67
CA GLU A 204 27.31 -23.20 -20.89
C GLU A 204 27.43 -22.93 -19.38
N LYS A 205 28.53 -22.31 -18.95
CA LYS A 205 28.72 -21.90 -17.55
C LYS A 205 27.64 -20.92 -17.10
N LEU A 206 27.35 -19.89 -17.90
CA LEU A 206 26.30 -18.91 -17.56
C LEU A 206 24.92 -19.57 -17.47
N GLN A 207 24.57 -20.47 -18.40
CA GLN A 207 23.31 -21.20 -18.38
C GLN A 207 23.15 -22.09 -17.15
N MET A 208 24.23 -22.75 -16.72
CA MET A 208 24.26 -23.53 -15.48
C MET A 208 24.03 -22.65 -14.26
N GLU A 209 24.72 -21.50 -14.16
CA GLU A 209 24.53 -20.58 -13.03
C GLU A 209 23.13 -19.97 -13.00
N LEU A 210 22.56 -19.63 -14.17
CA LEU A 210 21.18 -19.18 -14.25
C LEU A 210 20.20 -20.26 -13.78
N ALA A 211 20.44 -21.52 -14.14
CA ALA A 211 19.64 -22.64 -13.66
C ALA A 211 19.73 -22.75 -12.13
N ASN A 212 20.93 -22.61 -11.56
CA ASN A 212 21.15 -22.60 -10.12
C ASN A 212 20.35 -21.46 -9.45
N GLN A 213 20.47 -20.23 -9.95
CA GLN A 213 19.71 -19.09 -9.41
C GLN A 213 18.21 -19.31 -9.51
N ARG A 214 17.69 -19.86 -10.61
CA ARG A 214 16.27 -20.16 -10.76
C ARG A 214 15.79 -21.19 -9.73
N MET A 215 16.60 -22.21 -9.45
CA MET A 215 16.27 -23.23 -8.44
C MET A 215 16.21 -22.66 -7.02
N ARG A 216 16.87 -21.53 -6.74
CA ARG A 216 16.74 -20.84 -5.45
C ARG A 216 15.33 -20.32 -5.17
N LYS A 217 14.40 -20.34 -6.13
CA LYS A 217 12.97 -20.07 -5.87
C LYS A 217 12.39 -20.97 -4.77
N TYR A 218 12.94 -22.16 -4.53
CA TYR A 218 12.51 -23.03 -3.44
C TYR A 218 12.94 -22.52 -2.06
N GLU A 219 13.91 -21.60 -1.97
CA GLU A 219 14.23 -20.89 -0.72
C GLU A 219 13.00 -20.13 -0.20
N LEU A 220 12.15 -19.61 -1.10
CA LEU A 220 10.90 -18.94 -0.73
C LEU A 220 9.86 -19.90 -0.12
N THR A 221 10.06 -21.22 -0.21
CA THR A 221 9.17 -22.24 0.38
C THR A 221 9.61 -22.69 1.77
N ALA A 222 10.72 -22.13 2.29
CA ALA A 222 11.18 -22.43 3.63
C ALA A 222 10.11 -22.05 4.69
N PRO A 223 9.98 -22.83 5.77
CA PRO A 223 9.02 -22.53 6.82
C PRO A 223 9.40 -21.25 7.57
N ASN A 224 8.40 -20.57 8.14
CA ASN A 224 8.55 -19.42 9.04
C ASN A 224 9.22 -18.18 8.43
N LEU A 225 9.18 -18.01 7.10
CA LEU A 225 9.61 -16.77 6.47
C LEU A 225 8.63 -15.63 6.75
N THR A 226 9.16 -14.42 6.91
CA THR A 226 8.38 -13.18 6.88
C THR A 226 8.22 -12.68 5.43
N LEU A 227 7.25 -11.78 5.20
CA LEU A 227 7.10 -11.11 3.90
C LEU A 227 8.37 -10.35 3.47
N GLU A 228 9.05 -9.72 4.42
CA GLU A 228 10.31 -9.01 4.18
C GLU A 228 11.42 -9.97 3.74
N GLN A 229 11.53 -11.13 4.40
CA GLN A 229 12.49 -12.16 4.03
C GLN A 229 12.20 -12.75 2.64
N LEU A 230 10.92 -13.01 2.32
CA LEU A 230 10.53 -13.46 0.98
C LEU A 230 10.98 -12.46 -0.09
N GLN A 231 10.72 -11.17 0.12
CA GLN A 231 11.11 -10.12 -0.82
C GLN A 231 12.64 -10.02 -0.95
N SER A 232 13.37 -10.05 0.16
CA SER A 232 14.83 -9.98 0.17
C SER A 232 15.49 -11.14 -0.58
N ILE A 233 15.01 -12.37 -0.39
CA ILE A 233 15.48 -13.55 -1.13
C ILE A 233 15.20 -13.39 -2.63
N TYR A 234 13.99 -12.97 -2.99
CA TYR A 234 13.62 -12.70 -4.37
C TYR A 234 14.54 -11.65 -5.01
N ASP A 235 14.74 -10.51 -4.35
CA ASP A 235 15.55 -9.40 -4.87
C ASP A 235 17.01 -9.83 -5.09
N ASP A 236 17.58 -10.63 -4.18
CA ASP A 236 18.91 -11.20 -4.37
C ASP A 236 18.96 -12.14 -5.58
N ILE A 237 18.00 -13.06 -5.72
CA ILE A 237 17.94 -13.98 -6.86
C ILE A 237 17.89 -13.20 -8.19
N ILE A 238 16.99 -12.22 -8.30
CA ILE A 238 16.85 -11.40 -9.51
C ILE A 238 18.14 -10.64 -9.80
N LYS A 239 18.75 -10.02 -8.79
CA LYS A 239 20.03 -9.33 -8.93
C LYS A 239 21.14 -10.26 -9.43
N GLN A 240 21.23 -11.48 -8.91
CA GLN A 240 22.23 -12.45 -9.39
C GLN A 240 21.96 -12.84 -10.86
N MET A 241 20.69 -13.03 -11.25
CA MET A 241 20.32 -13.30 -12.63
C MET A 241 20.69 -12.12 -13.56
N ASP A 242 20.47 -10.89 -13.13
CA ASP A 242 20.82 -9.69 -13.90
C ASP A 242 22.33 -9.57 -14.08
N ASN A 243 23.12 -9.84 -13.04
CA ASN A 243 24.58 -9.88 -13.14
C ASN A 243 25.06 -10.91 -14.18
N LEU A 244 24.41 -12.07 -14.27
CA LEU A 244 24.72 -13.08 -15.30
C LEU A 244 24.38 -12.57 -16.70
N MET A 245 23.27 -11.85 -16.85
CA MET A 245 22.88 -11.23 -18.12
C MET A 245 23.86 -10.14 -18.55
N GLU A 246 24.36 -9.32 -17.63
CA GLU A 246 25.41 -8.34 -17.90
C GLU A 246 26.73 -9.02 -18.30
N ALA A 247 27.10 -10.12 -17.63
CA ALA A 247 28.29 -10.89 -17.98
C ALA A 247 28.20 -11.47 -19.42
N TYR A 248 27.01 -11.89 -19.85
CA TYR A 248 26.76 -12.32 -21.22
C TYR A 248 26.91 -11.18 -22.24
N GLN A 249 26.53 -9.95 -21.90
CA GLN A 249 26.63 -8.79 -22.79
C GLN A 249 28.06 -8.26 -22.94
N ASN A 250 28.88 -8.43 -21.89
CA ASN A 250 30.24 -7.91 -21.81
C ASN A 250 31.33 -8.90 -22.28
N GLY A 251 30.97 -10.17 -22.56
CA GLY A 251 31.87 -11.23 -23.03
C GLY A 251 31.69 -11.57 -24.50
#